data_AF-A0A165Z6Q0-F1
#
_entry.id   AF-A0A165Z6Q0-F1
#
_cell.length_a   1.000
_cell.length_b   1.000
_cell.length_c   1.000
_cell.angle_alpha   90.00
_cell.angle_beta   90.00
_cell.angle_gamma   90.00
#
_symmetry.space_group_name_H-M   'P 1'
#
loop_
_entity.id
_entity.type
_entity.pdbx_description
1 polymer ?
#
loop_
_entity_poly.entity_id
_entity_poly.type
_entity_poly.pdbx_seq_one_letter_code
_entity_poly.pdbx_strand_id
1 'polypeptide(L)'
;MDKERETAERIACNLLKDKKWMHEHHLREMAKSDWTSSLNHAKEKGEERGLKKAEAMGKKIAIAKIAMNLKKMGLPMELISESTGLSKNEIKKL
;
A
#
# COMPACT_ATOMS: atom_id res chain seq x y z
N MET A 1 -61.25 -21.86 7.56
CA MET A 1 -59.98 -22.62 7.39
C MET A 1 -59.14 -22.11 6.22
N ASP A 2 -59.70 -21.96 5.01
CA ASP A 2 -58.86 -21.59 3.84
C ASP A 2 -58.27 -20.16 3.91
N LYS A 3 -59.05 -19.17 4.37
CA LYS A 3 -58.57 -17.78 4.51
C LYS A 3 -57.46 -17.61 5.54
N GLU A 4 -57.48 -18.38 6.62
CA GLU A 4 -56.47 -18.33 7.69
C GLU A 4 -55.14 -18.96 7.24
N ARG A 5 -55.22 -20.06 6.46
CA ARG A 5 -54.04 -20.63 5.80
C ARG A 5 -53.43 -19.66 4.79
N GLU A 6 -54.25 -19.05 3.94
CA GLU A 6 -53.80 -18.06 2.95
C GLU A 6 -53.13 -16.84 3.62
N THR A 7 -53.65 -16.38 4.77
CA THR A 7 -53.02 -15.29 5.52
C THR A 7 -51.70 -15.70 6.16
N ALA A 8 -51.61 -16.90 6.73
CA ALA A 8 -50.37 -17.41 7.30
C ALA A 8 -49.27 -17.60 6.23
N GLU A 9 -49.62 -18.12 5.06
CA GLU A 9 -48.71 -18.25 3.91
C GLU A 9 -48.21 -16.89 3.43
N ARG A 10 -49.11 -15.89 3.34
CA ARG A 10 -48.74 -14.52 2.96
C ARG A 10 -47.76 -13.89 3.95
N ILE A 11 -47.98 -14.07 5.25
CA ILE A 11 -47.07 -13.57 6.30
C ILE A 11 -45.70 -14.26 6.20
N ALA A 12 -45.68 -15.58 6.05
CA ALA A 12 -44.44 -16.34 5.89
C ALA A 12 -43.66 -15.93 4.64
N CYS A 13 -44.33 -15.73 3.50
CA CYS A 13 -43.71 -15.22 2.27
C CYS A 13 -43.09 -13.84 2.45
N ASN A 14 -43.75 -12.91 3.16
CA ASN A 14 -43.22 -11.58 3.40
C ASN A 14 -42.00 -11.62 4.34
N LEU A 15 -42.05 -12.37 5.44
CA LEU A 15 -40.89 -12.56 6.33
C LEU A 15 -39.68 -13.17 5.60
N LEU A 16 -39.92 -14.13 4.70
CA LEU A 16 -38.87 -14.72 3.87
C LEU A 16 -38.29 -13.72 2.87
N LYS A 17 -39.14 -12.88 2.25
CA LYS A 17 -38.70 -11.79 1.37
C LYS A 17 -37.85 -10.78 2.14
N ASP A 18 -38.26 -10.40 3.35
CA ASP A 18 -37.51 -9.48 4.21
C ASP A 18 -36.15 -10.07 4.60
N LYS A 19 -36.10 -11.36 4.98
CA LYS A 19 -34.83 -12.04 5.29
C LYS A 19 -33.89 -12.10 4.08
N LYS A 20 -34.41 -12.40 2.89
CA LYS A 20 -33.62 -12.39 1.64
C LYS A 20 -33.11 -10.98 1.34
N TRP A 21 -33.97 -9.97 1.46
CA TRP A 21 -33.59 -8.58 1.25
C TRP A 21 -32.49 -8.13 2.22
N MET A 22 -32.62 -8.45 3.51
CA MET A 22 -31.60 -8.15 4.52
C MET A 22 -30.29 -8.86 4.22
N HIS A 23 -30.33 -10.11 3.77
CA HIS A 23 -29.13 -10.86 3.40
C HIS A 23 -28.45 -10.25 2.16
N GLU A 24 -29.20 -9.96 1.10
CA GLU A 24 -28.68 -9.31 -0.11
C GLU A 24 -28.12 -7.92 0.19
N HIS A 25 -28.80 -7.14 1.03
CA HIS A 25 -28.33 -5.84 1.49
C HIS A 25 -27.00 -5.99 2.24
N HIS A 26 -26.92 -6.93 3.19
CA HIS A 26 -25.70 -7.19 3.94
C HIS A 26 -24.53 -7.59 3.02
N LEU A 27 -24.76 -8.49 2.06
CA LEU A 27 -23.73 -8.90 1.09
C LEU A 27 -23.25 -7.72 0.24
N ARG A 28 -24.15 -6.81 -0.17
CA ARG A 28 -23.77 -5.60 -0.91
C ARG A 28 -22.91 -4.67 -0.06
N GLU A 29 -23.26 -4.47 1.20
CA GLU A 29 -22.47 -3.64 2.12
C GLU A 29 -21.10 -4.26 2.40
N MET A 30 -21.03 -5.58 2.58
CA MET A 30 -19.76 -6.30 2.69
C MET A 30 -18.89 -6.11 1.44
N ALA A 31 -19.47 -6.30 0.24
CA ALA A 31 -18.74 -6.13 -1.01
C ALA A 31 -18.20 -4.69 -1.19
N LYS A 32 -18.97 -3.66 -0.80
CA LYS A 32 -18.51 -2.26 -0.81
C LYS A 32 -17.37 -2.04 0.19
N SER A 33 -17.48 -2.61 1.39
CA SER A 33 -16.45 -2.54 2.42
C SER A 33 -15.16 -3.21 1.95
N ASP A 34 -15.25 -4.42 1.42
CA ASP A 34 -14.10 -5.17 0.90
C ASP A 34 -13.42 -4.43 -0.26
N TRP A 35 -14.20 -3.87 -1.18
CA TRP A 35 -13.67 -3.03 -2.26
C TRP A 35 -12.89 -1.83 -1.73
N THR A 36 -13.47 -1.11 -0.77
CA THR A 36 -12.84 0.08 -0.15
C THR A 36 -11.56 -0.30 0.60
N SER A 37 -11.62 -1.39 1.36
CA SER A 37 -10.47 -1.94 2.09
C SER A 37 -9.34 -2.34 1.14
N SER A 38 -9.67 -3.01 0.03
CA SER A 38 -8.70 -3.42 -0.99
C SER A 38 -8.03 -2.22 -1.65
N LEU A 39 -8.78 -1.16 -1.99
CA LEU A 39 -8.23 0.08 -2.52
C LEU A 39 -7.29 0.78 -1.53
N ASN A 40 -7.70 0.88 -0.26
CA ASN A 40 -6.88 1.49 0.78
C ASN A 40 -5.56 0.72 0.99
N HIS A 41 -5.63 -0.61 1.04
CA HIS A 41 -4.45 -1.47 1.15
C HIS A 41 -3.51 -1.33 -0.04
N ALA A 42 -4.06 -1.26 -1.26
CA ALA A 42 -3.27 -1.03 -2.46
C ALA A 42 -2.55 0.33 -2.43
N LYS A 43 -3.24 1.37 -1.95
CA LYS A 43 -2.66 2.71 -1.77
C LYS A 43 -1.54 2.70 -0.74
N GLU A 44 -1.78 2.14 0.45
CA GLU A 44 -0.79 2.06 1.53
C GLU A 44 0.47 1.31 1.08
N LYS A 45 0.31 0.15 0.43
CA LYS A 45 1.45 -0.58 -0.15
C LYS A 45 2.18 0.22 -1.23
N GLY A 46 1.45 1.01 -2.02
CA GLY A 46 2.02 1.91 -3.02
C GLY A 46 2.91 2.96 -2.37
N GLU A 47 2.41 3.63 -1.33
CA GLU A 47 3.13 4.65 -0.56
C GLU A 47 4.34 4.07 0.16
N GLU A 48 4.21 2.92 0.83
CA GLU A 48 5.32 2.24 1.51
C GLU A 48 6.44 1.88 0.53
N ARG A 49 6.09 1.33 -0.64
CA ARG A 49 7.06 1.02 -1.70
C ARG A 49 7.73 2.28 -2.24
N GLY A 50 6.96 3.36 -2.41
CA GLY A 50 7.46 4.66 -2.85
C GLY A 50 8.49 5.22 -1.88
N LEU A 51 8.16 5.25 -0.59
CA LEU A 51 9.02 5.73 0.48
C LEU A 51 10.31 4.92 0.58
N LYS A 52 10.24 3.59 0.58
CA LYS A 52 11.43 2.72 0.61
C LYS A 52 12.36 2.97 -0.58
N LYS A 53 11.81 3.13 -1.79
CA LYS A 53 12.59 3.46 -2.99
C LYS A 53 13.23 4.85 -2.89
N ALA A 54 12.45 5.84 -2.46
CA ALA A 54 12.92 7.21 -2.31
C ALA A 54 14.03 7.31 -1.26
N GLU A 55 13.91 6.62 -0.12
CA GLU A 55 14.93 6.59 0.92
C GLU A 55 16.23 5.94 0.41
N ALA A 56 16.13 4.79 -0.27
CA ALA A 56 17.30 4.11 -0.83
C ALA A 56 18.01 4.97 -1.90
N MET A 57 17.25 5.61 -2.80
CA MET A 57 17.82 6.53 -3.80
C MET A 57 18.41 7.77 -3.14
N GLY A 58 17.73 8.35 -2.15
CA GLY A 58 18.18 9.52 -1.40
C GLY A 58 19.52 9.27 -0.70
N LYS A 59 19.66 8.11 -0.03
CA LYS A 59 20.92 7.70 0.60
C LYS A 59 22.06 7.59 -0.43
N LYS A 60 21.82 6.95 -1.57
CA LYS A 60 22.82 6.84 -2.65
C LYS A 60 23.24 8.19 -3.21
N ILE A 61 22.27 9.07 -3.48
CA ILE A 61 22.53 10.43 -3.99
C ILE A 61 23.31 11.25 -2.96
N ALA A 62 22.95 11.16 -1.68
CA ALA A 62 23.63 11.86 -0.60
C ALA A 62 25.09 11.41 -0.47
N ILE A 63 25.34 10.10 -0.45
CA ILE A 63 26.70 9.52 -0.41
C ILE A 63 27.52 9.98 -1.61
N ALA A 64 26.94 9.95 -2.82
CA ALA A 64 27.62 10.41 -4.03
C ALA A 64 27.97 11.92 -3.97
N LYS A 65 27.04 12.76 -3.49
CA LYS A 65 27.29 14.20 -3.30
C LYS A 65 28.39 14.45 -2.27
N ILE A 66 28.41 13.72 -1.16
CA ILE A 66 29.46 13.81 -0.14
C ILE A 66 30.80 13.42 -0.76
N ALA A 67 30.90 12.27 -1.44
CA ALA A 67 32.12 11.83 -2.10
C ALA A 67 32.63 12.85 -3.13
N MET A 68 31.73 13.45 -3.92
CA MET A 68 32.09 14.48 -4.89
C MET A 68 32.64 15.75 -4.20
N ASN A 69 32.05 16.16 -3.08
CA ASN A 69 32.54 17.30 -2.31
C ASN A 69 33.90 17.01 -1.68
N LEU A 70 34.11 15.82 -1.10
CA LEU A 70 35.39 15.42 -0.53
C LEU A 70 36.49 15.37 -1.61
N LYS A 71 36.16 14.88 -2.81
CA LYS A 71 37.05 14.89 -3.98
C LYS A 71 37.42 16.32 -4.39
N LYS A 72 36.45 17.24 -4.41
CA LYS A 72 36.69 18.67 -4.69
C LYS A 72 37.58 19.34 -3.63
N MET A 73 37.51 18.87 -2.38
CA MET A 73 38.41 19.32 -1.30
C MET A 73 39.83 18.72 -1.40
N GLY A 74 40.11 17.87 -2.40
CA GLY A 74 41.43 17.29 -2.62
C GLY A 74 41.78 16.14 -1.68
N LEU A 75 40.79 15.53 -1.01
CA LEU A 75 41.03 14.42 -0.11
C LEU A 75 41.47 13.15 -0.88
N PRO A 76 42.37 12.33 -0.30
CA PRO A 76 42.82 11.08 -0.93
C PRO A 76 41.66 10.11 -1.19
N MET A 77 41.75 9.36 -2.30
CA MET A 77 40.74 8.36 -2.66
C MET A 77 40.57 7.26 -1.60
N GLU A 78 41.64 6.87 -0.88
CA GLU A 78 41.50 5.93 0.25
C GLU A 78 40.54 6.48 1.31
N LEU A 79 40.75 7.72 1.74
CA LEU A 79 39.98 8.34 2.81
C LEU A 79 38.52 8.58 2.40
N ILE A 80 38.28 8.96 1.14
CA ILE A 80 36.92 9.09 0.60
C ILE A 80 36.22 7.74 0.58
N SER A 81 36.93 6.68 0.16
CA SER A 81 36.40 5.31 0.13
C SER A 81 36.00 4.83 1.51
N GLU A 82 36.86 5.04 2.51
CA GLU A 82 36.60 4.71 3.91
C GLU A 82 35.41 5.50 4.48
N SER A 83 35.32 6.80 4.17
CA SER A 83 34.28 7.68 4.73
C SER A 83 32.89 7.47 4.09
N THR A 84 32.84 7.01 2.84
CA THR A 84 31.58 6.94 2.05
C THR A 84 31.14 5.51 1.74
N GLY A 85 32.01 4.53 1.95
CA GLY A 85 31.79 3.14 1.57
C GLY A 85 31.81 2.87 0.07
N LEU A 86 32.10 3.88 -0.76
CA LEU A 86 32.22 3.73 -2.20
C LEU A 86 33.57 3.12 -2.57
N SER A 87 33.59 2.28 -3.60
CA SER A 87 34.84 1.77 -4.16
C SER A 87 35.64 2.87 -4.86
N LYS A 88 36.96 2.70 -4.96
CA LYS A 88 37.83 3.63 -5.71
C LYS A 88 37.37 3.81 -7.17
N ASN A 89 36.79 2.77 -7.78
CA ASN A 89 36.26 2.84 -9.13
C ASN A 89 34.99 3.69 -9.23
N GLU A 90 34.10 3.61 -8.24
CA GLU A 90 32.91 4.49 -8.16
C GLU A 90 33.33 5.94 -7.95
N ILE A 91 34.27 6.22 -7.06
CA ILE A 91 34.79 7.58 -6.78
C ILE A 91 35.49 8.18 -8.01
N LYS A 92 36.16 7.36 -8.83
CA LYS A 92 36.75 7.81 -10.11
C LYS A 92 35.70 8.23 -11.13
N LYS A 93 34.52 7.59 -11.12
CA LYS A 93 33.41 7.87 -12.04
C LYS A 93 32.52 9.04 -11.62
N LEU A 94 32.60 9.48 -10.36
CA LEU A 94 31.96 10.70 -9.84
C LEU A 94 32.71 11.97 -10.26
#